data_AF-A0A8J3CC66-F1
#
_entry.id   AF-A0A8J3CC66-F1
#
_cell.length_a   1.000
_cell.length_b   1.000
_cell.length_c   1.000
_cell.angle_alpha   90.00
_cell.angle_beta   90.00
_cell.angle_gamma   90.00
#
_symmetry.space_group_name_H-M   'P 1'
#
loop_
_entity.id
_entity.type
_entity.pdbx_description
1 polymer ?
#
loop_
_entity_poly.entity_id
_entity_poly.type
_entity_poly.pdbx_seq_one_letter_code
_entity_poly.pdbx_strand_id
1 'polypeptide(L)'
;MVSCVRRAAGSVPPRGLDRLLRGVRAHLRVWRLPRPDRLVIYTASRSVTAEITQGRPPDRLAALLAWAWSLQGVTATWGHGPAETVTVLVSGRTCSGIGVHVSAAVRLAELGDQVRPGPGGARLACWATGSARLPVGAAEAVTCDELAAVVAHLRAAERREVRAA
;
A
#
# COMPACT_ATOMS: atom_id res chain seq x y z
N MET A 1 45.34 14.35 8.57
CA MET A 1 44.56 13.86 9.74
C MET A 1 43.31 13.18 9.18
N VAL A 2 43.35 11.87 8.95
CA VAL A 2 42.22 11.09 8.39
C VAL A 2 41.69 10.21 9.51
N SER A 3 40.49 10.52 9.99
CA SER A 3 39.84 9.75 11.06
C SER A 3 38.94 8.68 10.43
N CYS A 4 39.39 7.43 10.53
CA CYS A 4 38.61 6.25 10.19
C CYS A 4 37.50 6.03 11.22
N VAL A 5 36.27 6.42 10.91
CA VAL A 5 35.09 6.04 11.71
C VAL A 5 34.70 4.61 11.35
N ARG A 6 35.12 3.69 12.20
CA ARG A 6 34.79 2.26 12.17
C ARG A 6 33.28 2.12 12.44
N ARG A 7 32.49 1.80 11.41
CA ARG A 7 31.09 1.34 11.57
C ARG A 7 31.11 0.02 12.32
N ALA A 8 30.72 0.04 13.60
CA ALA A 8 30.35 -1.17 14.31
C ALA A 8 29.08 -1.73 13.65
N ALA A 9 29.19 -2.91 13.05
CA ALA A 9 28.04 -3.73 12.71
C ALA A 9 27.38 -4.15 14.04
N GLY A 10 26.37 -3.38 14.46
CA GLY A 10 25.54 -3.73 15.61
C GLY A 10 24.79 -5.02 15.31
N SER A 11 25.23 -6.14 15.88
CA SER A 11 24.44 -7.36 15.91
C SER A 11 23.14 -7.05 16.66
N VAL A 12 22.02 -7.14 15.95
CA VAL A 12 20.70 -7.00 16.55
C VAL A 12 20.56 -8.13 17.59
N PRO A 13 20.28 -7.84 18.87
CA PRO A 13 20.12 -8.87 19.87
C PRO A 13 18.96 -9.80 19.44
N PRO A 14 19.10 -11.13 19.59
CA PRO A 14 18.11 -12.11 19.07
C PRO A 14 16.67 -11.84 19.57
N ARG A 15 16.53 -11.21 20.74
CA ARG A 15 15.26 -10.81 21.34
C ARG A 15 14.49 -9.75 20.54
N GLY A 16 15.17 -8.94 19.73
CA GLY A 16 14.56 -7.83 18.97
C GLY A 16 13.71 -8.32 17.79
N LEU A 17 14.26 -9.23 16.99
CA LEU A 17 13.56 -9.83 15.85
C LEU A 17 12.38 -10.68 16.32
N ASP A 18 12.57 -11.52 17.33
CA ASP A 18 11.49 -12.37 17.86
C ASP A 18 10.32 -11.56 18.41
N ARG A 19 10.61 -10.45 19.09
CA ARG A 19 9.59 -9.54 19.61
C ARG A 19 8.84 -8.85 18.48
N LEU A 20 9.54 -8.44 17.42
CA LEU A 20 8.92 -7.83 16.25
C LEU A 20 8.05 -8.83 15.50
N LEU A 21 8.54 -10.04 15.24
CA LEU A 21 7.78 -11.12 14.62
C LEU A 21 6.53 -11.46 15.42
N ARG A 22 6.64 -11.56 16.76
CA ARG A 22 5.50 -11.76 17.64
C ARG A 22 4.51 -10.60 17.57
N GLY A 23 4.98 -9.36 17.57
CA GLY A 23 4.14 -8.17 17.44
C GLY A 23 3.37 -8.13 16.12
N VAL A 24 4.06 -8.37 15.00
CA VAL A 24 3.44 -8.41 13.66
C VAL A 24 2.41 -9.54 13.58
N ARG A 25 2.75 -10.75 14.05
CA ARG A 25 1.82 -11.89 14.08
C ARG A 25 0.61 -11.63 14.96
N ALA A 26 0.79 -10.99 16.12
CA ALA A 26 -0.30 -10.60 17.00
C ALA A 26 -1.20 -9.57 16.31
N HIS A 27 -0.61 -8.54 15.66
CA HIS A 27 -1.35 -7.52 14.91
C HIS A 27 -2.22 -8.13 13.80
N LEU A 28 -1.63 -8.98 12.96
CA LEU A 28 -2.33 -9.72 11.91
C LEU A 28 -3.53 -10.51 12.46
N ARG A 29 -3.37 -11.18 13.61
CA ARG A 29 -4.42 -11.99 14.23
C ARG A 29 -5.53 -11.16 14.85
N VAL A 30 -5.18 -10.12 15.61
CA VAL A 30 -6.13 -9.25 16.31
C VAL A 30 -7.06 -8.56 15.31
N TRP A 31 -6.49 -8.03 14.23
CA TRP A 31 -7.23 -7.31 13.19
C TRP A 31 -7.73 -8.18 12.05
N ARG A 32 -7.50 -9.51 12.12
CA ARG A 32 -7.85 -10.48 11.06
C ARG A 32 -7.43 -10.01 9.66
N LEU A 33 -6.21 -9.47 9.57
CA LEU A 33 -5.75 -8.80 8.37
C LEU A 33 -5.54 -9.80 7.23
N PRO A 34 -5.83 -9.39 5.98
CA PRO A 34 -5.45 -10.15 4.80
C PRO A 34 -3.94 -10.46 4.83
N ARG A 35 -3.60 -11.73 4.56
CA ARG A 35 -2.21 -12.17 4.54
C ARG A 35 -1.50 -11.51 3.35
N PRO A 36 -0.37 -10.84 3.56
CA PRO A 36 0.41 -10.29 2.46
C PRO A 36 1.16 -11.42 1.76
N ASP A 37 1.42 -11.24 0.47
CA ASP A 37 2.15 -12.22 -0.35
C ASP A 37 3.64 -12.16 -0.04
N ARG A 38 4.14 -10.96 0.21
CA ARG A 38 5.52 -10.71 0.63
C ARG A 38 5.53 -9.88 1.90
N LEU A 39 6.41 -10.25 2.82
CA LEU A 39 6.68 -9.50 4.04
C LEU A 39 8.19 -9.37 4.22
N VAL A 40 8.67 -8.13 4.27
CA VAL A 40 10.08 -7.79 4.53
C VAL A 40 10.16 -7.11 5.88
N ILE A 41 11.11 -7.55 6.71
CA ILE A 41 11.28 -7.08 8.07
C ILE A 41 12.57 -6.28 8.19
N TYR A 42 12.45 -5.04 8.65
CA TYR A 42 13.57 -4.16 8.92
C TYR A 42 13.76 -4.03 10.43
N THR A 43 14.67 -4.82 10.98
CA THR A 43 14.91 -4.89 12.42
C THR A 43 15.50 -3.60 12.98
N ALA A 44 16.40 -2.95 12.23
CA ALA A 44 17.05 -1.71 12.65
C ALA A 44 16.06 -0.54 12.84
N SER A 45 15.09 -0.39 11.93
CA SER A 45 14.04 0.64 11.98
C SER A 45 12.78 0.19 12.72
N ARG A 46 12.72 -1.08 13.16
CA ARG A 46 11.52 -1.71 13.73
C ARG A 46 10.28 -1.52 12.85
N SER A 47 10.45 -1.73 11.55
CA SER A 47 9.40 -1.60 10.56
C SER A 47 9.24 -2.86 9.70
N VAL A 48 8.08 -2.98 9.07
CA VAL A 48 7.77 -4.03 8.11
C VAL A 48 7.22 -3.44 6.83
N THR A 49 7.59 -4.03 5.71
CA THR A 49 6.99 -3.78 4.40
C THR A 49 6.23 -5.01 3.98
N ALA A 50 4.98 -4.83 3.58
CA ALA A 50 4.09 -5.87 3.11
C ALA A 50 3.67 -5.54 1.67
N GLU A 51 3.63 -6.55 0.81
CA GLU A 51 3.15 -6.40 -0.58
C GLU A 51 1.96 -7.32 -0.79
N ILE A 52 0.91 -6.77 -1.41
CA ILE A 52 -0.30 -7.47 -1.83
C ILE A 52 -0.34 -7.45 -3.36
N THR A 53 -0.14 -8.62 -3.94
CA THR A 53 0.04 -8.86 -5.38
C THR A 53 -1.00 -9.80 -5.95
N GLN A 54 -1.48 -10.76 -5.15
CA GLN A 54 -2.44 -11.78 -5.53
C GLN A 54 -3.88 -11.32 -5.37
N GLY A 55 -4.77 -11.90 -6.17
CA GLY A 55 -6.20 -11.59 -6.18
C GLY A 55 -6.59 -10.51 -7.19
N ARG A 56 -7.90 -10.26 -7.27
CA ARG A 56 -8.46 -9.29 -8.22
C ARG A 56 -8.15 -7.85 -7.78
N PRO A 57 -8.13 -6.89 -8.70
CA PRO A 57 -7.92 -5.47 -8.42
C PRO A 57 -8.70 -4.93 -7.20
N PRO A 58 -10.03 -5.08 -7.10
CA PRO A 58 -10.77 -4.61 -5.93
C PRO A 58 -10.38 -5.32 -4.63
N ASP A 59 -9.99 -6.59 -4.68
CA ASP A 59 -9.62 -7.36 -3.49
C ASP A 59 -8.27 -6.92 -2.95
N ARG A 60 -7.30 -6.62 -3.83
CA ARG A 60 -5.97 -6.09 -3.45
C ARG A 60 -6.10 -4.72 -2.77
N LEU A 61 -6.89 -3.82 -3.35
CA LEU A 61 -7.13 -2.50 -2.78
C LEU A 61 -7.98 -2.54 -1.50
N ALA A 62 -8.97 -3.44 -1.42
CA ALA A 62 -9.72 -3.67 -0.19
C ALA A 62 -8.83 -4.21 0.93
N ALA A 63 -7.88 -5.07 0.60
CA ALA A 63 -6.91 -5.56 1.56
C ALA A 63 -6.00 -4.45 2.08
N LEU A 64 -5.54 -3.55 1.22
CA LEU A 64 -4.84 -2.33 1.64
C LEU A 64 -5.64 -1.47 2.61
N LEU A 65 -6.95 -1.27 2.36
CA LEU A 65 -7.83 -0.53 3.27
C LEU A 65 -7.96 -1.21 4.64
N ALA A 66 -8.10 -2.53 4.66
CA ALA A 66 -8.12 -3.30 5.92
C ALA A 66 -6.83 -3.08 6.72
N TRP A 67 -5.69 -3.06 6.04
CA TRP A 67 -4.42 -2.70 6.66
C TRP A 67 -4.42 -1.25 7.17
N ALA A 68 -4.83 -0.28 6.36
CA ALA A 68 -4.91 1.13 6.73
C ALA A 68 -5.70 1.35 8.02
N TRP A 69 -6.90 0.78 8.12
CA TRP A 69 -7.76 0.91 9.31
C TRP A 69 -7.16 0.33 10.59
N SER A 70 -6.21 -0.60 10.49
CA SER A 70 -5.53 -1.19 11.66
C SER A 70 -4.38 -0.33 12.20
N LEU A 71 -4.02 0.75 11.50
CA LEU A 71 -2.82 1.54 11.77
C LEU A 71 -3.17 2.93 12.34
N GLN A 72 -2.21 3.50 13.06
CA GLN A 72 -2.21 4.85 13.59
C GLN A 72 -1.38 5.77 12.70
N GLY A 73 -1.83 7.02 12.56
CA GLY A 73 -1.11 8.04 11.76
C GLY A 73 -0.97 7.65 10.30
N VAL A 74 -2.06 7.15 9.71
CA VAL A 74 -2.07 6.61 8.35
C VAL A 74 -1.77 7.70 7.34
N THR A 75 -0.85 7.38 6.43
CA THR A 75 -0.68 8.10 5.17
C THR A 75 -0.89 7.13 4.03
N ALA A 76 -1.59 7.56 2.98
CA ALA A 76 -1.70 6.79 1.76
C ALA A 76 -1.25 7.63 0.59
N THR A 77 -0.54 7.00 -0.34
CA THR A 77 -0.09 7.63 -1.58
C THR A 77 -0.30 6.71 -2.76
N TRP A 78 -0.58 7.29 -3.92
CA TRP A 78 -0.59 6.60 -5.20
C TRP A 78 0.55 7.09 -6.06
N GLY A 79 1.22 6.18 -6.75
CA GLY A 79 2.26 6.49 -7.71
C GLY A 79 1.96 5.80 -9.03
N HIS A 80 2.19 6.52 -10.13
CA HIS A 80 2.16 5.92 -11.45
C HIS A 80 3.55 5.36 -11.76
N GLY A 81 3.63 4.03 -11.82
CA GLY A 81 4.81 3.27 -12.15
C GLY A 81 4.97 3.00 -13.65
N PRO A 82 6.09 2.39 -14.05
CA PRO A 82 6.28 1.95 -15.42
C PRO A 82 5.24 0.88 -15.82
N ALA A 83 5.02 0.71 -17.13
CA ALA A 83 4.08 -0.26 -17.70
C ALA A 83 2.61 -0.08 -17.27
N GLU A 84 2.16 1.17 -17.15
CA GLU A 84 0.76 1.50 -16.84
C GLU A 84 0.28 0.85 -15.53
N THR A 85 1.13 0.87 -14.51
CA THR A 85 0.79 0.35 -13.18
C THR A 85 0.58 1.49 -12.20
N VAL A 86 -0.50 1.43 -11.44
CA VAL A 86 -0.74 2.31 -10.30
C VAL A 86 -0.34 1.54 -9.06
N THR A 87 0.66 2.05 -8.34
CA THR A 87 1.06 1.51 -7.04
C THR A 87 0.43 2.34 -5.95
N VAL A 88 -0.28 1.68 -5.05
CA VAL A 88 -0.82 2.27 -3.84
C VAL A 88 0.06 1.87 -2.67
N LEU A 89 0.50 2.85 -1.88
CA LEU A 89 1.26 2.64 -0.67
C LEU A 89 0.49 3.22 0.52
N VAL A 90 0.24 2.39 1.53
CA VAL A 90 -0.28 2.79 2.83
C VAL A 90 0.84 2.67 3.84
N SER A 91 1.06 3.70 4.65
CA SER A 91 2.04 3.70 5.72
C SER A 91 1.40 4.12 7.04
N GLY A 92 1.89 3.59 8.14
CA GLY A 92 1.41 3.94 9.48
C GLY A 92 2.15 3.17 10.56
N ARG A 93 1.59 3.16 11.78
CA ARG A 93 2.14 2.41 12.91
C ARG A 93 1.11 1.53 13.57
N THR A 94 1.50 0.35 14.04
CA THR A 94 0.66 -0.42 14.96
C THR A 94 0.58 0.26 16.33
N CYS A 95 -0.40 -0.11 17.16
CA CYS A 95 -0.50 0.38 18.55
C CYS A 95 0.75 0.03 19.39
N SER A 96 1.52 -0.99 19.01
CA SER A 96 2.79 -1.34 19.65
C SER A 96 4.00 -0.56 19.11
N GLY A 97 3.77 0.44 18.25
CA GLY A 97 4.80 1.30 17.67
C GLY A 97 5.60 0.69 16.53
N ILE A 98 5.17 -0.42 15.93
CA ILE A 98 5.85 -1.03 14.77
C ILE A 98 5.48 -0.23 13.52
N GLY A 99 6.48 0.24 12.77
CA GLY A 99 6.25 0.89 11.48
C GLY A 99 5.73 -0.12 10.46
N VAL A 100 4.70 0.22 9.71
CA VAL A 100 4.11 -0.65 8.70
C VAL A 100 3.98 0.13 7.40
N HIS A 101 4.49 -0.46 6.32
CA HIS A 101 4.30 -0.02 4.95
C HIS A 101 3.63 -1.16 4.19
N VAL A 102 2.51 -0.90 3.54
CA VAL A 102 1.77 -1.90 2.77
C VAL A 102 1.56 -1.36 1.38
N SER A 103 1.93 -2.12 0.35
CA SER A 103 1.70 -1.74 -1.03
C SER A 103 0.85 -2.74 -1.78
N ALA A 104 0.13 -2.26 -2.78
CA ALA A 104 -0.44 -3.07 -3.84
C ALA A 104 -0.28 -2.35 -5.17
N ALA A 105 -0.21 -3.13 -6.24
CA ALA A 105 -0.16 -2.60 -7.60
C ALA A 105 -1.40 -3.05 -8.37
N VAL A 106 -1.91 -2.16 -9.21
CA VAL A 106 -3.07 -2.39 -10.08
C VAL A 106 -2.72 -1.90 -11.47
N ARG A 107 -3.15 -2.60 -12.52
CA ARG A 107 -2.94 -2.09 -13.88
C ARG A 107 -3.94 -0.96 -14.14
N LEU A 108 -3.54 0.02 -14.93
CA LEU A 108 -4.38 1.14 -15.32
C LEU A 108 -5.63 0.67 -16.09
N ALA A 109 -5.45 -0.30 -16.99
CA ALA A 109 -6.55 -0.93 -17.70
C ALA A 109 -7.58 -1.62 -16.78
N GLU A 110 -7.13 -2.14 -15.63
CA GLU A 110 -8.01 -2.76 -14.62
C GLU A 110 -8.83 -1.72 -13.85
N LEU A 111 -8.44 -0.45 -13.88
CA LEU A 111 -9.18 0.66 -13.29
C LEU A 111 -10.30 1.16 -14.23
N GLY A 112 -10.31 0.73 -15.48
CA GLY A 112 -11.33 1.06 -16.48
C GLY A 112 -11.35 2.55 -16.88
N ASP A 113 -12.51 3.04 -17.34
CA ASP A 113 -12.74 4.42 -17.79
C ASP A 113 -12.49 5.50 -16.71
N GLN A 114 -12.17 5.08 -15.48
CA GLN A 114 -11.75 5.93 -14.36
C GLN A 114 -10.39 6.60 -14.62
N VAL A 115 -9.65 6.13 -15.62
CA VAL A 115 -8.38 6.75 -16.01
C VAL A 115 -8.50 7.31 -17.41
N ARG A 116 -8.63 8.64 -17.52
CA ARG A 116 -8.51 9.29 -18.82
C ARG A 116 -7.04 9.66 -19.07
N PRO A 117 -6.41 9.19 -20.16
CA PRO A 117 -5.11 9.70 -20.55
C PRO A 117 -5.26 11.19 -20.86
N GLY A 118 -4.50 12.03 -20.15
CA GLY A 118 -4.38 13.46 -20.45
C GLY A 118 -3.02 13.75 -21.08
N PRO A 119 -2.84 14.89 -21.76
CA PRO A 119 -1.52 15.32 -22.19
C PRO A 119 -0.64 15.47 -20.93
N GLY A 120 0.37 14.59 -20.80
CA GLY A 120 1.27 14.50 -19.63
C GLY A 120 1.23 13.19 -18.83
N GLY A 121 0.38 12.22 -19.18
CA GLY A 121 0.32 10.90 -18.52
C GLY A 121 -1.09 10.45 -18.15
N ALA A 122 -1.20 9.19 -17.74
CA ALA A 122 -2.44 8.58 -17.24
C ALA A 122 -2.99 9.37 -16.04
N ARG A 123 -4.15 10.02 -16.19
CA ARG A 123 -4.82 10.73 -15.08
C ARG A 123 -5.82 9.80 -14.43
N LEU A 124 -5.60 9.44 -13.18
CA LEU A 124 -6.62 8.81 -12.35
C LEU A 124 -7.69 9.86 -12.02
N ALA A 125 -8.78 9.85 -12.78
CA ALA A 125 -9.91 10.74 -12.59
C ALA A 125 -10.81 10.16 -11.48
N CYS A 126 -10.31 10.12 -10.24
CA CYS A 126 -11.15 9.74 -9.11
C CYS A 126 -11.96 10.96 -8.68
N TRP A 127 -13.28 10.77 -8.62
CA TRP A 127 -14.26 11.79 -8.35
C TRP A 127 -14.23 12.25 -6.89
N ALA A 128 -13.59 13.39 -6.63
CA ALA A 128 -14.01 14.45 -5.73
C ALA A 128 -12.86 15.46 -5.73
N THR A 129 -13.13 16.72 -6.05
CA THR A 129 -12.15 17.83 -5.98
C THR A 129 -10.94 17.74 -6.92
N GLY A 130 -11.18 17.84 -8.24
CA GLY A 130 -10.22 18.46 -9.16
C GLY A 130 -8.99 17.64 -9.57
N SER A 131 -9.06 17.07 -10.78
CA SER A 131 -7.93 16.85 -11.71
C SER A 131 -6.55 16.49 -11.10
N ALA A 132 -6.45 15.35 -10.43
CA ALA A 132 -5.16 14.78 -10.03
C ALA A 132 -4.27 14.53 -11.27
N ARG A 133 -3.08 15.11 -11.27
CA ARG A 133 -2.04 14.88 -12.29
C ARG A 133 -1.06 13.89 -11.68
N LEU A 134 -0.98 12.67 -12.21
CA LEU A 134 0.09 11.74 -11.87
C LEU A 134 1.19 11.82 -12.94
N PRO A 135 2.18 12.72 -12.81
CA PRO A 135 3.40 12.57 -13.59
C PRO A 135 4.03 11.22 -13.21
N VAL A 136 4.51 10.48 -14.21
CA VAL A 136 5.21 9.22 -14.02
C VAL A 136 6.32 9.44 -12.97
N GLY A 137 6.30 8.65 -11.89
CA GLY A 137 7.30 8.72 -10.82
C GLY A 137 7.03 9.70 -9.68
N ALA A 138 5.93 10.47 -9.67
CA ALA A 138 5.52 11.24 -8.49
C ALA A 138 4.49 10.46 -7.66
N ALA A 139 4.69 10.43 -6.34
CA ALA A 139 3.71 9.93 -5.40
C ALA A 139 2.76 11.07 -5.00
N GLU A 140 1.46 10.86 -5.17
CA GLU A 140 0.40 11.78 -4.77
C GLU A 140 -0.29 11.27 -3.50
N ALA A 141 -0.63 12.17 -2.58
CA ALA A 141 -1.37 11.81 -1.39
C ALA A 141 -2.81 11.44 -1.74
N VAL A 142 -3.33 10.39 -1.10
CA VAL A 142 -4.71 9.96 -1.26
C VAL A 142 -5.31 9.65 0.12
N THR A 143 -6.60 9.86 0.26
CA THR A 143 -7.34 9.54 1.48
C THR A 143 -7.82 8.08 1.45
N CYS A 144 -8.09 7.51 2.64
CA CYS A 144 -8.67 6.17 2.72
C CYS A 144 -10.10 6.13 2.14
N ASP A 145 -10.84 7.24 2.18
CA ASP A 145 -12.20 7.32 1.63
C ASP A 145 -12.18 7.31 0.10
N GLU A 146 -11.23 8.01 -0.53
CA GLU A 146 -11.02 7.93 -1.98
C GLU A 146 -10.64 6.51 -2.41
N LEU A 147 -9.74 5.85 -1.68
CA LEU A 147 -9.39 4.46 -1.94
C LEU A 147 -10.59 3.51 -1.75
N ALA A 148 -11.43 3.74 -0.74
CA ALA A 148 -12.67 2.98 -0.54
C ALA A 148 -13.69 3.18 -1.66
N ALA A 149 -13.81 4.41 -2.18
CA ALA A 149 -14.66 4.72 -3.33
C ALA A 149 -14.19 3.96 -4.59
N VAL A 150 -12.89 3.91 -4.85
CA VAL A 150 -12.32 3.13 -5.97
C VAL A 150 -12.65 1.64 -5.81
N VAL A 151 -12.45 1.07 -4.62
CA VAL A 151 -12.80 -0.34 -4.35
C VAL A 151 -14.29 -0.60 -4.60
N ALA A 152 -15.18 0.26 -4.12
CA ALA A 152 -16.61 0.12 -4.30
C ALA A 152 -17.01 0.17 -5.78
N HIS A 153 -16.36 1.05 -6.55
CA HIS A 153 -16.57 1.17 -7.98
C HIS A 153 -16.14 -0.09 -8.74
N LEU A 154 -14.92 -0.57 -8.51
CA LEU A 154 -14.40 -1.79 -9.14
C LEU A 154 -15.30 -2.99 -8.86
N ARG A 155 -15.77 -3.15 -7.62
CA ARG A 155 -16.75 -4.20 -7.27
C ARG A 155 -18.09 -4.04 -7.97
N ALA A 156 -18.52 -2.81 -8.23
CA ALA A 156 -19.75 -2.56 -8.97
C ALA A 156 -19.59 -2.91 -10.46
N ALA A 157 -18.44 -2.64 -11.06
CA ALA A 157 -18.13 -3.02 -12.43
C ALA A 157 -18.11 -4.55 -12.61
N GLU A 158 -17.39 -5.28 -11.74
CA GLU A 158 -17.35 -6.75 -11.78
C GLU A 158 -18.75 -7.38 -11.71
N ARG A 159 -19.64 -6.82 -10.87
CA ARG A 159 -21.03 -7.30 -10.76
C ARG A 159 -21.85 -7.08 -12.03
N ARG A 160 -21.53 -6.07 -12.84
CA ARG A 160 -22.23 -5.81 -14.11
C ARG A 160 -21.76 -6.78 -15.18
N GLU A 161 -20.45 -7.05 -15.25
CA GLU A 161 -19.88 -8.01 -16.20
C GLU A 161 -20.44 -9.41 -15.97
N VAL A 162 -20.51 -9.86 -14.71
CA VAL A 162 -21.10 -11.16 -14.36
C VAL A 162 -22.59 -11.26 -14.71
N ARG A 163 -23.32 -10.14 -14.76
CA ARG A 163 -24.74 -10.13 -15.16
C ARG A 163 -24.96 -10.07 -16.67
N ALA A 164 -23.95 -9.65 -17.42
CA ALA A 164 -24.01 -9.52 -18.88
C ALA A 164 -23.53 -10.79 -19.60
N ALA A 165 -22.82 -11.67 -18.90
CA ALA A 165 -22.39 -12.99 -19.34
C ALA A 165 -23.44 -14.08 -19.03
#